data_AF-G4YXL2-F1
#
_entry.id   AF-G4YXL2-F1
#
_cell.length_a   1.000
_cell.length_b   1.000
_cell.length_c   1.000
_cell.angle_alpha   90.00
_cell.angle_beta   90.00
_cell.angle_gamma   90.00
#
_symmetry.space_group_name_H-M   'P 1'
#
loop_
_entity.id
_entity.type
_entity.pdbx_description
1 polymer ?
#
loop_
_entity_poly.entity_id
_entity_poly.type
_entity_poly.pdbx_seq_one_letter_code
_entity_poly.pdbx_strand_id
1 'polypeptide(L)'
;MNEESIASSAKSLSIPDALPSQNFYSLLTAFSIFLQTKPSARGGRLAKATAVGYMSQVVNLLRERYPLYLSDSKRIAKIRDKMGSTIEERNLLAGSLHDAAVLTLMWHTFGRAIDTCFARKSQLSMAASGELFLHLARIKTSVVQGISIYKAATHWEQCMLHGLGMLFVGASEPSSYVFPLVPHAAASDLPGEKTYSQDEAILYWENLEEKSEPRNEPPTKRASAPLPPTLTAGLSSHSLRRGSAAYANASPQLAIQWISTRGAWLLDSLTKAFAYVGTTTREDQSVGKVLAGYRDPHLPCVTPTIATLSELLPALEYAQLLTLRGQLFKNVSGFTDTTLNVDALVLDAALASLLIHLDDVATAVQQEQAATGFTSHYL
;
A
#
# COMPACT_ATOMS: atom_id res chain seq x y z
N MET A 1 25.57 6.46 2.91
CA MET A 1 26.74 6.50 3.80
C MET A 1 27.81 5.67 3.10
N ASN A 2 28.84 6.31 2.53
CA ASN A 2 29.80 5.63 1.64
C ASN A 2 30.75 4.72 2.43
N GLU A 3 31.23 3.65 1.79
CA GLU A 3 32.18 2.68 2.38
C GLU A 3 33.45 3.36 2.91
N GLU A 4 33.87 4.49 2.32
CA GLU A 4 34.99 5.29 2.81
C GLU A 4 34.76 5.87 4.22
N SER A 5 33.52 6.22 4.59
CA SER A 5 33.20 6.73 5.93
C SER A 5 33.23 5.62 6.98
N ILE A 6 32.85 4.40 6.61
CA ILE A 6 32.95 3.20 7.45
C ILE A 6 34.43 2.80 7.60
N ALA A 7 35.21 2.85 6.52
CA ALA A 7 36.64 2.57 6.54
C ALA A 7 37.43 3.60 7.37
N SER A 8 37.09 4.89 7.26
CA SER A 8 37.65 5.95 8.10
C SER A 8 37.34 5.73 9.59
N SER A 9 36.12 5.29 9.91
CA SER A 9 35.71 4.97 11.28
C SER A 9 36.45 3.73 11.81
N ALA A 10 36.61 2.69 10.99
CA ALA A 10 37.38 1.49 11.32
C ALA A 10 38.88 1.78 11.55
N LYS A 11 39.47 2.69 10.75
CA LYS A 11 40.86 3.12 10.91
C LYS A 11 41.07 3.90 12.21
N SER A 12 40.10 4.73 12.60
CA SER A 12 40.12 5.44 13.89
C SER A 12 39.99 4.54 15.12
N LEU A 13 39.44 3.32 14.96
CA LEU A 13 39.30 2.31 16.01
C LEU A 13 40.59 1.48 16.25
N SER A 14 41.61 1.63 15.39
CA SER A 14 42.83 0.82 15.41
C SER A 14 44.03 1.46 16.14
N ILE A 15 43.90 2.71 16.61
CA ILE A 15 44.96 3.43 17.34
C ILE A 15 44.74 3.24 18.86
N PRO A 16 45.74 2.77 19.64
CA PRO A 16 45.54 2.33 21.03
C PRO A 16 45.51 3.46 22.07
N ASP A 17 45.22 4.69 21.66
CA ASP A 17 45.02 5.80 22.61
C ASP A 17 43.53 5.93 22.90
N ALA A 18 43.21 5.86 24.19
CA ALA A 18 41.89 6.00 24.80
C ALA A 18 40.92 6.87 23.97
N LEU A 19 40.08 6.23 23.15
CA LEU A 19 39.01 6.91 22.44
C LEU A 19 38.13 7.63 23.48
N PRO A 20 38.00 8.96 23.44
CA PRO A 20 37.17 9.67 24.40
C PRO A 20 35.74 9.09 24.37
N SER A 21 35.13 8.88 25.54
CA SER A 21 33.81 8.24 25.69
C SER A 21 32.73 8.80 24.75
N GLN A 22 32.85 10.07 24.38
CA GLN A 22 32.01 10.76 23.40
C GLN A 22 31.97 10.08 22.00
N ASN A 23 33.04 9.40 21.59
CA ASN A 23 33.13 8.68 20.32
C ASN A 23 32.29 7.39 20.33
N PHE A 24 32.23 6.67 21.45
CA PHE A 24 31.41 5.46 21.58
C PHE A 24 29.91 5.78 21.53
N TYR A 25 29.46 6.86 22.19
CA TYR A 25 28.05 7.29 22.09
C TYR A 25 27.68 7.78 20.69
N SER A 26 28.63 8.41 19.99
CA SER A 26 28.44 8.85 18.60
C SER A 26 28.32 7.63 17.67
N LEU A 27 29.16 6.61 17.87
CA LEU A 27 29.08 5.35 17.14
C LEU A 27 27.75 4.62 17.40
N LEU A 28 27.31 4.55 18.67
CA LEU A 28 26.00 3.99 19.03
C LEU A 28 24.84 4.76 18.38
N THR A 29 24.97 6.07 18.23
CA THR A 29 23.97 6.89 17.52
C THR A 29 23.97 6.59 16.02
N ALA A 30 25.13 6.47 15.38
CA ALA A 30 25.23 6.09 13.98
C ALA A 30 24.68 4.67 13.74
N PHE A 31 24.99 3.73 14.63
CA PHE A 31 24.48 2.36 14.57
C PHE A 31 22.96 2.32 14.77
N SER A 32 22.41 3.15 15.66
CA SER A 32 20.95 3.22 15.85
C SER A 32 20.23 3.77 14.61
N ILE A 33 20.83 4.73 13.90
CA ILE A 33 20.31 5.23 12.61
C ILE A 33 20.39 4.15 11.53
N PHE A 34 21.48 3.39 11.50
CA PHE A 34 21.64 2.26 10.60
C PHE A 34 20.53 1.20 10.82
N LEU A 35 20.24 0.83 12.06
CA LEU A 35 19.19 -0.14 12.37
C LEU A 35 17.78 0.33 11.97
N GLN A 36 17.52 1.64 11.96
CA GLN A 36 16.23 2.20 11.51
C GLN A 36 15.98 2.01 10.01
N THR A 37 17.05 1.86 9.23
CA THR A 37 17.01 1.78 7.77
C THR A 37 17.38 0.40 7.23
N LYS A 38 17.87 -0.50 8.08
CA LYS A 38 18.34 -1.82 7.67
C LYS A 38 17.17 -2.76 7.32
N PRO A 39 17.21 -3.42 6.14
CA PRO A 39 16.28 -4.48 5.81
C PRO A 39 16.59 -5.78 6.58
N SER A 40 15.52 -6.50 6.89
CA SER A 40 15.48 -7.84 7.47
C SER A 40 15.92 -8.88 6.43
N ALA A 41 16.47 -9.99 6.91
CA ALA A 41 16.80 -11.14 6.06
C ALA A 41 15.57 -11.78 5.38
N ARG A 42 14.35 -11.52 5.88
CA ARG A 42 13.09 -12.03 5.34
C ARG A 42 12.37 -11.04 4.39
N GLY A 43 13.04 -9.96 3.98
CA GLY A 43 12.41 -8.83 3.32
C GLY A 43 11.72 -7.90 4.32
N GLY A 44 11.60 -6.62 3.96
CA GLY A 44 11.06 -5.55 4.79
C GLY A 44 12.04 -5.01 5.83
N ARG A 45 11.66 -3.96 6.56
CA ARG A 45 12.52 -3.31 7.57
C ARG A 45 12.46 -4.02 8.94
N LEU A 46 13.50 -3.84 9.75
CA LEU A 46 13.58 -4.44 11.10
C LEU A 46 12.41 -4.04 12.01
N ALA A 47 11.86 -5.03 12.73
CA ALA A 47 10.93 -4.81 13.82
C ALA A 47 11.62 -4.14 15.02
N LYS A 48 10.87 -3.34 15.80
CA LYS A 48 11.38 -2.64 17.00
C LYS A 48 12.10 -3.59 17.94
N ALA A 49 11.48 -4.73 18.27
CA ALA A 49 12.05 -5.73 19.16
C ALA A 49 13.39 -6.27 18.64
N THR A 50 13.50 -6.53 17.34
CA THR A 50 14.73 -7.03 16.70
C THR A 50 15.84 -5.98 16.72
N ALA A 51 15.53 -4.73 16.34
CA ALA A 51 16.50 -3.64 16.37
C ALA A 51 16.98 -3.34 17.80
N VAL A 52 16.07 -3.34 18.78
CA VAL A 52 16.43 -3.21 20.21
C VAL A 52 17.30 -4.38 20.67
N GLY A 53 17.04 -5.59 20.19
CA GLY A 53 17.87 -6.77 20.42
C GLY A 53 19.30 -6.58 19.91
N TYR A 54 19.48 -6.19 18.64
CA TYR A 54 20.79 -5.92 18.06
C TYR A 54 21.54 -4.78 18.78
N MET A 55 20.83 -3.70 19.12
CA MET A 55 21.41 -2.59 19.89
C MET A 55 21.92 -3.07 21.25
N SER A 56 21.16 -3.93 21.94
CA SER A 56 21.54 -4.47 23.24
C SER A 56 22.76 -5.39 23.14
N GLN A 57 22.84 -6.22 22.10
CA GLN A 57 24.00 -7.09 21.83
C GLN A 57 25.28 -6.27 21.61
N VAL A 58 25.22 -5.23 20.77
CA VAL A 58 26.38 -4.36 20.49
C VAL A 58 26.82 -3.59 21.73
N VAL A 59 25.87 -3.06 22.52
CA VAL A 59 26.20 -2.38 23.79
C VAL A 59 26.90 -3.32 24.77
N ASN A 60 26.44 -4.56 24.90
CA ASN A 60 27.06 -5.53 25.80
C ASN A 60 28.49 -5.89 25.34
N LEU A 61 28.69 -6.14 24.05
CA LEU A 61 30.00 -6.42 23.49
C LEU A 61 30.99 -5.25 23.71
N LEU A 62 30.53 -4.01 23.54
CA LEU A 62 31.36 -2.84 23.79
C LEU A 62 31.65 -2.64 25.29
N ARG A 63 30.72 -3.00 26.19
CA ARG A 63 30.92 -2.94 27.64
C ARG A 63 31.96 -3.96 28.12
N GLU A 64 31.94 -5.17 27.56
CA GLU A 64 32.94 -6.20 27.87
C GLU A 64 34.35 -5.74 27.46
N ARG A 65 34.46 -5.08 26.30
CA ARG A 65 35.77 -4.68 25.74
C ARG A 65 36.27 -3.33 26.26
N TYR A 66 35.36 -2.42 26.63
CA TYR A 66 35.67 -1.03 27.01
C TYR A 66 34.81 -0.55 28.21
N PRO A 67 34.93 -1.16 29.39
CA PRO A 67 34.02 -0.96 30.52
C PRO A 67 33.97 0.49 31.05
N LEU A 68 35.07 1.24 30.92
CA LEU A 68 35.18 2.62 31.41
C LEU A 68 34.51 3.66 30.49
N TYR A 69 34.19 3.30 29.24
CA TYR A 69 33.76 4.25 28.20
C TYR A 69 32.24 4.26 27.92
N LEU A 70 31.48 3.35 28.56
CA LEU A 70 30.01 3.19 28.39
C LEU A 70 29.24 3.18 29.73
N SER A 71 29.64 4.06 30.65
CA SER A 71 29.08 4.16 32.00
C SER A 71 27.73 4.88 32.07
N ASP A 72 27.46 5.84 31.18
CA ASP A 72 26.19 6.58 31.13
C ASP A 72 25.07 5.72 30.52
N SER A 73 24.45 4.92 31.38
CA SER A 73 23.32 4.06 31.02
C SER A 73 22.07 4.85 30.63
N LYS A 74 21.89 6.09 31.12
CA LYS A 74 20.74 6.94 30.76
C LYS A 74 20.84 7.40 29.32
N ARG A 75 22.04 7.78 28.86
CA ARG A 75 22.29 8.16 27.46
C ARG A 75 22.09 6.98 26.52
N ILE A 76 22.54 5.78 26.89
CA ILE A 76 22.30 4.55 26.10
C ILE A 76 20.81 4.27 25.97
N ALA A 77 20.07 4.34 27.10
CA ALA A 77 18.63 4.16 27.10
C ALA A 77 17.95 5.19 26.19
N LYS A 78 18.32 6.47 26.27
CA LYS A 78 17.77 7.52 25.40
C LYS A 78 18.01 7.26 23.90
N ILE A 79 19.21 6.80 23.51
CA ILE A 79 19.51 6.45 22.11
C ILE A 79 18.64 5.28 21.65
N ARG A 80 18.53 4.24 22.47
CA ARG A 80 17.72 3.04 22.19
C ARG A 80 16.23 3.37 22.11
N ASP A 81 15.71 4.16 23.04
CA ASP A 81 14.30 4.50 23.11
C ASP A 81 13.91 5.43 21.95
N LYS A 82 14.78 6.39 21.58
CA LYS A 82 14.59 7.21 20.37
C LYS A 82 14.56 6.35 19.10
N MET A 83 15.52 5.44 18.93
CA MET A 83 15.53 4.49 17.82
C MET A 83 14.25 3.63 17.78
N GLY A 84 13.84 3.10 18.93
CA GLY A 84 12.64 2.28 19.06
C GLY A 84 11.37 3.04 18.67
N SER A 85 11.23 4.29 19.15
CA SER A 85 10.13 5.18 18.79
C SER A 85 10.09 5.47 17.29
N THR A 86 11.23 5.80 16.68
CA THR A 86 11.30 6.08 15.23
C THR A 86 10.96 4.84 14.39
N ILE A 87 11.36 3.63 14.82
CA ILE A 87 10.98 2.39 14.14
C ILE A 87 9.47 2.12 14.28
N GLU A 88 8.91 2.35 15.46
CA GLU A 88 7.49 2.14 15.75
C GLU A 88 6.61 3.11 14.99
N GLU A 89 6.92 4.40 15.04
CA GLU A 89 6.27 5.46 14.26
C GLU A 89 6.30 5.13 12.77
N ARG A 90 7.48 4.78 12.21
CA ARG A 90 7.59 4.37 10.81
C ARG A 90 6.72 3.15 10.47
N ASN A 91 6.69 2.14 11.33
CA ASN A 91 5.90 0.93 11.09
C ASN A 91 4.39 1.20 11.18
N LEU A 92 3.98 2.01 12.16
CA LEU A 92 2.60 2.47 12.31
C LEU A 92 2.14 3.24 11.08
N LEU A 93 2.96 4.17 10.58
CA LEU A 93 2.67 4.97 9.39
C LEU A 93 2.59 4.13 8.12
N ALA A 94 3.55 3.21 7.92
CA ALA A 94 3.51 2.30 6.77
C ALA A 94 2.29 1.38 6.82
N GLY A 95 1.87 0.95 8.02
CA GLY A 95 0.65 0.17 8.22
C GLY A 95 -0.61 0.98 7.95
N SER A 96 -0.72 2.20 8.47
CA SER A 96 -1.93 3.02 8.32
C SER A 96 -2.18 3.46 6.88
N LEU A 97 -1.15 3.90 6.15
CA LEU A 97 -1.26 4.23 4.73
C LEU A 97 -1.64 3.02 3.89
N HIS A 98 -1.04 1.88 4.20
CA HIS A 98 -1.33 0.63 3.52
C HIS A 98 -2.77 0.18 3.78
N ASP A 99 -3.22 0.20 5.04
CA ASP A 99 -4.59 -0.16 5.40
C ASP A 99 -5.61 0.79 4.75
N ALA A 100 -5.37 2.10 4.79
CA ALA A 100 -6.22 3.08 4.10
C ALA A 100 -6.34 2.78 2.60
N ALA A 101 -5.22 2.54 1.91
CA ALA A 101 -5.23 2.23 0.49
C ALA A 101 -5.93 0.89 0.17
N VAL A 102 -5.79 -0.13 1.03
CA VAL A 102 -6.52 -1.40 0.92
C VAL A 102 -8.03 -1.17 1.06
N LEU A 103 -8.46 -0.44 2.09
CA LEU A 103 -9.88 -0.16 2.33
C LEU A 103 -10.49 0.65 1.17
N THR A 104 -9.75 1.63 0.65
CA THR A 104 -10.17 2.43 -0.50
C THR A 104 -10.28 1.57 -1.76
N LEU A 105 -9.34 0.65 -2.03
CA LEU A 105 -9.48 -0.24 -3.18
C LEU A 105 -10.66 -1.21 -3.03
N MET A 106 -10.87 -1.74 -1.82
CA MET A 106 -12.01 -2.61 -1.53
C MET A 106 -13.34 -1.90 -1.76
N TRP A 107 -13.43 -0.62 -1.40
CA TRP A 107 -14.60 0.22 -1.68
C TRP A 107 -14.90 0.29 -3.18
N HIS A 108 -13.90 0.68 -3.98
CA HIS A 108 -14.06 0.87 -5.42
C HIS A 108 -14.31 -0.43 -6.17
N THR A 109 -13.74 -1.54 -5.70
CA THR A 109 -13.86 -2.83 -6.38
C THR A 109 -15.07 -3.64 -5.91
N PHE A 110 -15.93 -3.17 -4.99
CA PHE A 110 -16.87 -4.08 -4.29
C PHE A 110 -16.13 -5.34 -3.74
N GLY A 111 -14.86 -5.15 -3.39
CA GLY A 111 -13.88 -6.20 -3.25
C GLY A 111 -14.11 -7.01 -2.00
N ARG A 112 -13.91 -8.33 -2.09
CA ARG A 112 -13.51 -9.09 -0.91
C ARG A 112 -12.05 -8.75 -0.63
N ALA A 113 -11.65 -8.89 0.64
CA ALA A 113 -10.25 -8.74 1.03
C ALA A 113 -9.34 -9.57 0.10
N ILE A 114 -9.72 -10.82 -0.16
CA ILE A 114 -8.91 -11.71 -1.01
C ILE A 114 -8.70 -11.16 -2.43
N ASP A 115 -9.70 -10.56 -3.07
CA ASP A 115 -9.54 -10.01 -4.43
C ASP A 115 -8.58 -8.81 -4.46
N THR A 116 -8.56 -8.03 -3.38
CA THR A 116 -7.79 -6.77 -3.26
C THR A 116 -6.34 -7.05 -2.87
N CYS A 117 -6.13 -8.00 -1.95
CA CYS A 117 -4.82 -8.30 -1.40
C CYS A 117 -3.87 -8.97 -2.40
N PHE A 118 -4.40 -9.59 -3.47
CA PHE A 118 -3.60 -10.19 -4.54
C PHE A 118 -3.39 -9.29 -5.75
N ALA A 119 -3.84 -8.03 -5.70
CA ALA A 119 -3.65 -7.07 -6.78
C ALA A 119 -2.14 -6.88 -7.06
N ARG A 120 -1.75 -7.04 -8.33
CA ARG A 120 -0.38 -6.84 -8.82
C ARG A 120 -0.25 -5.50 -9.52
N LYS A 121 0.95 -4.92 -9.51
CA LYS A 121 1.24 -3.64 -10.17
C LYS A 121 1.00 -3.71 -11.68
N SER A 122 1.32 -4.85 -12.29
CA SER A 122 1.09 -5.10 -13.73
C SER A 122 -0.38 -5.12 -14.14
N GLN A 123 -1.31 -5.16 -13.18
CA GLN A 123 -2.76 -5.12 -13.43
C GLN A 123 -3.31 -3.68 -13.43
N LEU A 124 -2.50 -2.69 -13.04
CA LEU A 124 -2.86 -1.27 -13.05
C LEU A 124 -2.46 -0.67 -14.40
N SER A 125 -3.40 0.04 -15.03
CA SER A 125 -3.17 0.78 -16.27
C SER A 125 -4.03 2.03 -16.31
N MET A 126 -3.69 2.98 -17.18
CA MET A 126 -4.56 4.10 -17.50
C MET A 126 -5.33 3.81 -18.79
N ALA A 127 -6.65 3.93 -18.74
CA ALA A 127 -7.49 3.82 -19.93
C ALA A 127 -7.36 5.09 -20.79
N ALA A 128 -7.61 4.97 -22.10
CA ALA A 128 -7.63 6.12 -23.00
C ALA A 128 -8.75 7.12 -22.66
N SER A 129 -9.84 6.66 -22.04
CA SER A 129 -10.91 7.49 -21.48
C SER A 129 -10.53 8.21 -20.18
N GLY A 130 -9.32 7.96 -19.68
CA GLY A 130 -8.71 8.67 -18.57
C GLY A 130 -8.79 7.93 -17.24
N GLU A 131 -9.65 6.94 -17.02
CA GLU A 131 -9.74 6.27 -15.70
C GLU A 131 -8.50 5.41 -15.37
N LEU A 132 -8.26 5.21 -14.07
CA LEU A 132 -7.41 4.12 -13.61
C LEU A 132 -8.17 2.82 -13.82
N PHE A 133 -7.54 1.87 -14.49
CA PHE A 133 -8.14 0.57 -14.79
C PHE A 133 -7.37 -0.54 -14.06
N LEU A 134 -8.09 -1.33 -13.28
CA LEU A 134 -7.56 -2.50 -12.58
C LEU A 134 -8.12 -3.78 -13.18
N HIS A 135 -7.26 -4.63 -13.71
CA HIS A 135 -7.61 -5.98 -14.14
C HIS A 135 -7.44 -6.97 -12.97
N LEU A 136 -8.53 -7.35 -12.30
CA LEU A 136 -8.47 -8.27 -11.18
C LEU A 136 -9.16 -9.60 -11.46
N ALA A 137 -8.64 -10.66 -10.83
CA ALA A 137 -9.33 -11.94 -10.73
C ALA A 137 -10.16 -11.97 -9.45
N ARG A 138 -11.45 -12.26 -9.58
CA ARG A 138 -12.39 -12.48 -8.48
C ARG A 138 -12.31 -13.93 -8.04
N ILE A 139 -11.61 -14.19 -6.94
CA ILE A 139 -11.19 -15.56 -6.59
C ILE A 139 -12.38 -16.47 -6.33
N LYS A 140 -13.42 -16.01 -5.64
CA LYS A 140 -14.57 -16.87 -5.30
C LYS A 140 -15.52 -17.11 -6.48
N THR A 141 -15.56 -16.18 -7.43
CA THR A 141 -16.49 -16.28 -8.57
C THR A 141 -15.76 -16.75 -9.84
N SER A 142 -14.44 -16.96 -9.76
CA SER A 142 -13.60 -17.35 -10.88
C SER A 142 -13.79 -16.47 -12.12
N VAL A 143 -14.00 -15.16 -11.92
CA VAL A 143 -14.22 -14.18 -12.99
C VAL A 143 -13.04 -13.22 -13.04
N VAL A 144 -12.49 -13.01 -14.24
CA VAL A 144 -11.58 -11.90 -14.51
C VAL A 144 -12.41 -10.68 -14.90
N GLN A 145 -12.17 -9.56 -14.24
CA GLN A 145 -12.92 -8.33 -14.47
C GLN A 145 -11.97 -7.13 -14.50
N GLY A 146 -12.20 -6.25 -15.47
CA GLY A 146 -11.63 -4.91 -15.46
C GLY A 146 -12.52 -3.95 -14.70
N ILE A 147 -11.95 -3.18 -13.78
CA ILE A 147 -12.66 -2.20 -12.96
C ILE A 147 -12.07 -0.81 -13.18
N SER A 148 -12.93 0.13 -13.57
CA SER A 148 -12.64 1.55 -13.63
C SER A 148 -12.67 2.18 -12.24
N ILE A 149 -11.65 2.98 -11.93
CA ILE A 149 -11.47 3.71 -10.70
C ILE A 149 -11.16 5.16 -11.05
N TYR A 150 -11.84 6.08 -10.38
CA TYR A 150 -11.73 7.52 -10.64
C TYR A 150 -11.11 8.24 -9.44
N LYS A 151 -10.46 9.37 -9.71
CA LYS A 151 -10.08 10.33 -8.66
C LYS A 151 -11.34 10.71 -7.87
N ALA A 152 -11.25 10.74 -6.53
CA ALA A 152 -12.37 11.16 -5.72
C ALA A 152 -12.75 12.62 -6.02
N ALA A 153 -14.05 12.91 -6.08
CA ALA A 153 -14.57 14.23 -6.42
C ALA A 153 -14.32 15.25 -5.28
N THR A 154 -14.49 14.82 -4.03
CA THR A 154 -14.49 15.72 -2.86
C THR A 154 -13.60 15.28 -1.71
N HIS A 155 -13.52 13.97 -1.43
CA HIS A 155 -12.81 13.44 -0.26
C HIS A 155 -11.49 12.82 -0.67
N TRP A 156 -10.37 13.47 -0.35
CA TRP A 156 -9.03 13.01 -0.70
C TRP A 156 -8.69 11.65 -0.06
N GLU A 157 -9.27 11.36 1.12
CA GLU A 157 -9.10 10.11 1.86
C GLU A 157 -9.66 8.91 1.10
N GLN A 158 -10.64 9.14 0.21
CA GLN A 158 -11.27 8.11 -0.62
C GLN A 158 -10.68 8.06 -2.05
N CYS A 159 -9.71 8.92 -2.34
CA CYS A 159 -9.08 8.98 -3.66
C CYS A 159 -8.05 7.85 -3.80
N MET A 160 -8.38 6.84 -4.61
CA MET A 160 -7.47 5.70 -4.83
C MET A 160 -6.15 6.13 -5.47
N LEU A 161 -6.15 7.11 -6.39
CA LEU A 161 -4.93 7.62 -7.01
C LEU A 161 -4.00 8.29 -6.00
N HIS A 162 -4.57 9.06 -5.06
CA HIS A 162 -3.83 9.62 -3.93
C HIS A 162 -3.28 8.52 -3.02
N GLY A 163 -4.13 7.56 -2.63
CA GLY A 163 -3.71 6.42 -1.80
C GLY A 163 -2.60 5.59 -2.44
N LEU A 164 -2.68 5.31 -3.75
CA LEU A 164 -1.60 4.65 -4.50
C LEU A 164 -0.33 5.51 -4.53
N GLY A 165 -0.46 6.82 -4.75
CA GLY A 165 0.66 7.76 -4.69
C GLY A 165 1.40 7.67 -3.35
N MET A 166 0.67 7.79 -2.23
CA MET A 166 1.24 7.69 -0.89
C MET A 166 1.86 6.32 -0.63
N LEU A 167 1.19 5.25 -1.04
CA LEU A 167 1.68 3.89 -0.89
C LEU A 167 2.98 3.64 -1.66
N PHE A 168 3.07 4.13 -2.91
CA PHE A 168 4.24 3.94 -3.75
C PHE A 168 5.42 4.83 -3.34
N VAL A 169 5.16 6.05 -2.88
CA VAL A 169 6.19 6.91 -2.27
C VAL A 169 6.71 6.29 -0.97
N GLY A 170 5.80 5.73 -0.16
CA GLY A 170 6.12 5.05 1.09
C GLY A 170 6.73 3.65 0.90
N ALA A 171 6.75 3.11 -0.31
CA ALA A 171 7.27 1.78 -0.60
C ALA A 171 8.77 1.74 -0.24
N SER A 172 9.13 0.85 0.68
CA SER A 172 10.53 0.74 1.13
C SER A 172 11.36 -0.25 0.32
N GLU A 173 10.70 -1.20 -0.34
CA GLU A 173 11.32 -2.25 -1.16
C GLU A 173 10.47 -2.50 -2.41
N PRO A 174 11.08 -2.95 -3.53
CA PRO A 174 10.35 -3.38 -4.70
C PRO A 174 9.49 -4.62 -4.41
N SER A 175 8.30 -4.67 -4.99
CA SER A 175 7.38 -5.80 -4.90
C SER A 175 6.54 -5.86 -6.15
N SER A 176 6.11 -7.05 -6.57
CA SER A 176 5.13 -7.20 -7.65
C SER A 176 3.69 -6.89 -7.21
N TYR A 177 3.44 -6.90 -5.89
CA TYR A 177 2.13 -6.63 -5.32
C TYR A 177 1.90 -5.13 -5.14
N VAL A 178 0.64 -4.72 -5.29
CA VAL A 178 0.20 -3.37 -4.92
C VAL A 178 0.28 -3.21 -3.40
N PHE A 179 -0.08 -4.26 -2.64
CA PHE A 179 -0.17 -4.26 -1.17
C PHE A 179 0.80 -5.26 -0.54
N PRO A 180 2.11 -4.96 -0.50
CA PRO A 180 3.13 -5.92 -0.07
C PRO A 180 3.04 -6.32 1.41
N LEU A 181 2.32 -5.58 2.26
CA LEU A 181 2.23 -5.86 3.70
C LEU A 181 1.10 -6.84 4.05
N VAL A 182 0.21 -7.17 3.11
CA VAL A 182 -0.78 -8.22 3.37
C VAL A 182 -0.10 -9.59 3.34
N PRO A 183 -0.45 -10.55 4.22
CA PRO A 183 -0.10 -11.94 4.03
C PRO A 183 -0.67 -12.47 2.71
N HIS A 184 0.21 -12.83 1.77
CA HIS A 184 -0.15 -13.44 0.48
C HIS A 184 -0.31 -14.97 0.57
N ALA A 185 -0.32 -15.50 1.79
CA ALA A 185 -0.58 -16.91 2.07
C ALA A 185 -2.02 -17.06 2.52
N ALA A 186 -2.93 -17.34 1.59
CA ALA A 186 -4.19 -17.97 1.95
C ALA A 186 -3.91 -19.47 2.03
N ALA A 187 -3.88 -20.03 3.25
CA ALA A 187 -4.22 -21.44 3.38
C ALA A 187 -5.63 -21.56 2.81
N SER A 188 -5.75 -22.20 1.66
CA SER A 188 -7.05 -22.41 1.03
C SER A 188 -7.87 -23.30 1.95
N ASP A 189 -9.11 -22.89 2.29
CA ASP A 189 -10.10 -23.73 2.97
C ASP A 189 -10.60 -24.90 2.08
N LEU A 190 -9.84 -25.29 1.06
CA LEU A 190 -10.06 -26.50 0.27
C LEU A 190 -9.56 -27.70 1.06
N PRO A 191 -10.25 -28.85 1.01
CA PRO A 191 -9.82 -30.04 1.73
C PRO A 191 -8.43 -30.48 1.25
N GLY A 192 -7.44 -30.45 2.15
CA GLY A 192 -6.08 -30.91 1.85
C GLY A 192 -4.93 -30.17 2.54
N GLU A 193 -5.15 -29.06 3.25
CA GLU A 193 -4.12 -28.31 4.03
C GLU A 193 -2.78 -28.08 3.29
N LYS A 194 -2.81 -27.94 1.96
CA LYS A 194 -1.63 -27.56 1.18
C LYS A 194 -1.68 -26.08 0.83
N THR A 195 -0.62 -25.37 1.18
CA THR A 195 -0.33 -24.02 0.68
C THR A 195 -0.08 -24.09 -0.82
N TYR A 196 -0.91 -23.41 -1.61
CA TYR A 196 -0.71 -23.25 -3.05
C TYR A 196 -0.07 -21.89 -3.35
N SER A 197 0.88 -21.87 -4.27
CA SER A 197 1.34 -20.66 -4.95
C SER A 197 0.29 -20.19 -5.97
N GLN A 198 0.34 -18.91 -6.37
CA GLN A 198 -0.59 -18.34 -7.34
C GLN A 198 -0.56 -19.08 -8.70
N ASP A 199 0.60 -19.58 -9.11
CA ASP A 199 0.74 -20.34 -10.36
C ASP A 199 0.07 -21.71 -10.24
N GLU A 200 0.15 -22.36 -9.07
CA GLU A 200 -0.57 -23.60 -8.79
C GLU A 200 -2.08 -23.40 -8.70
N ALA A 201 -2.56 -22.26 -8.18
CA ALA A 201 -3.97 -21.94 -8.20
C ALA A 201 -4.46 -21.72 -9.63
N ILE A 202 -3.76 -20.93 -10.44
CA ILE A 202 -4.09 -20.68 -11.85
C ILE A 202 -4.07 -21.99 -12.66
N LEU A 203 -3.01 -22.80 -12.54
CA LEU A 203 -2.88 -24.11 -13.20
C LEU A 203 -3.94 -25.12 -12.71
N TYR A 204 -4.28 -25.12 -11.43
CA TYR A 204 -5.34 -25.96 -10.89
C TYR A 204 -6.71 -25.61 -11.49
N TRP A 205 -6.98 -24.31 -11.73
CA TRP A 205 -8.23 -23.86 -12.34
C TRP A 205 -8.32 -24.14 -13.83
N GLU A 206 -7.21 -24.06 -14.58
CA GLU A 206 -7.15 -24.51 -15.98
C GLU A 206 -7.48 -26.01 -16.12
N ASN A 207 -7.13 -26.83 -15.12
CA ASN A 207 -7.41 -28.27 -15.10
C ASN A 207 -8.83 -28.63 -14.61
N LEU A 208 -9.59 -27.68 -14.04
CA LEU A 208 -10.95 -27.92 -13.53
C LEU A 208 -12.05 -27.79 -14.60
N GLU A 209 -11.72 -27.38 -15.82
CA GLU A 209 -12.65 -27.42 -16.98
C GLU A 209 -13.12 -28.84 -17.33
N GLU A 210 -12.45 -29.91 -16.83
CA GLU A 210 -12.78 -31.28 -17.20
C GLU A 210 -13.72 -32.06 -16.25
N LYS A 211 -13.85 -31.73 -14.95
CA LYS A 211 -14.71 -32.52 -14.04
C LYS A 211 -15.34 -31.72 -12.90
N SER A 212 -16.67 -31.64 -12.90
CA SER A 212 -17.49 -31.07 -11.83
C SER A 212 -18.06 -32.15 -10.90
N GLU A 213 -17.94 -32.00 -9.57
CA GLU A 213 -18.96 -32.39 -8.56
C GLU A 213 -18.72 -31.68 -7.19
N PRO A 214 -19.75 -31.49 -6.34
CA PRO A 214 -19.74 -30.51 -5.24
C PRO A 214 -19.59 -31.11 -3.83
N ARG A 215 -19.05 -30.34 -2.87
CA ARG A 215 -19.21 -30.65 -1.43
C ARG A 215 -19.31 -29.43 -0.51
N ASN A 216 -20.20 -29.56 0.48
CA ASN A 216 -20.56 -28.63 1.56
C ASN A 216 -19.65 -28.77 2.80
N GLU A 217 -19.29 -27.64 3.44
CA GLU A 217 -19.46 -27.31 4.89
C GLU A 217 -18.71 -26.00 5.27
N PRO A 218 -19.10 -25.28 6.35
CA PRO A 218 -18.58 -23.93 6.66
C PRO A 218 -17.48 -23.90 7.76
N PRO A 219 -16.41 -23.09 7.65
CA PRO A 219 -15.43 -22.94 8.72
C PRO A 219 -15.62 -21.71 9.62
N THR A 220 -15.14 -21.87 10.86
CA THR A 220 -15.32 -21.07 12.07
C THR A 220 -14.43 -19.82 12.14
N LYS A 221 -14.97 -18.72 12.70
CA LYS A 221 -14.31 -17.40 12.82
C LYS A 221 -13.11 -17.41 13.79
N ARG A 222 -11.97 -16.82 13.40
CA ARG A 222 -10.86 -16.43 14.30
C ARG A 222 -10.83 -14.92 14.55
N ALA A 223 -10.36 -14.57 15.75
CA ALA A 223 -10.53 -13.29 16.44
C ALA A 223 -9.73 -12.12 15.84
N SER A 224 -10.34 -10.93 15.91
CA SER A 224 -9.83 -9.64 15.45
C SER A 224 -8.87 -9.00 16.46
N ALA A 225 -7.78 -8.40 15.98
CA ALA A 225 -6.93 -7.49 16.77
C ALA A 225 -7.66 -6.15 17.04
N PRO A 226 -7.29 -5.40 18.10
CA PRO A 226 -7.94 -4.13 18.43
C PRO A 226 -7.60 -3.05 17.41
N LEU A 227 -8.63 -2.42 16.84
CA LEU A 227 -8.53 -1.27 15.93
C LEU A 227 -8.53 0.06 16.73
N PRO A 228 -7.95 1.13 16.17
CA PRO A 228 -7.97 2.47 16.77
C PRO A 228 -9.39 3.04 16.94
N PRO A 229 -9.59 4.01 17.85
CA PRO A 229 -10.91 4.40 18.35
C PRO A 229 -11.57 5.44 17.44
N THR A 230 -12.09 5.01 16.31
CA THR A 230 -13.14 5.71 15.51
C THR A 230 -13.68 4.86 14.36
N LEU A 231 -13.15 3.66 14.11
CA LEU A 231 -13.84 2.66 13.30
C LEU A 231 -14.91 2.00 14.16
N THR A 232 -16.15 1.93 13.68
CA THR A 232 -17.21 1.15 14.34
C THR A 232 -16.66 -0.25 14.64
N ALA A 233 -16.55 -0.60 15.92
CA ALA A 233 -15.98 -1.87 16.32
C ALA A 233 -16.74 -3.03 15.65
N GLY A 234 -16.01 -4.02 15.12
CA GLY A 234 -16.60 -5.20 14.49
C GLY A 234 -16.90 -5.09 12.99
N LEU A 235 -16.50 -4.01 12.31
CA LEU A 235 -16.53 -3.99 10.85
C LEU A 235 -15.57 -5.04 10.26
N SER A 236 -16.10 -5.88 9.37
CA SER A 236 -15.33 -6.83 8.56
C SER A 236 -15.12 -6.32 7.14
N SER A 237 -14.27 -6.99 6.37
CA SER A 237 -14.12 -6.77 4.92
C SER A 237 -15.45 -6.78 4.16
N HIS A 238 -16.40 -7.61 4.60
CA HIS A 238 -17.74 -7.68 4.00
C HIS A 238 -18.56 -6.39 4.21
N SER A 239 -18.23 -5.59 5.22
CA SER A 239 -18.92 -4.31 5.50
C SER A 239 -18.63 -3.30 4.42
N LEU A 240 -17.37 -3.21 3.94
CA LEU A 240 -17.00 -2.35 2.80
C LEU A 240 -17.73 -2.76 1.52
N ARG A 241 -17.78 -4.06 1.22
CA ARG A 241 -18.51 -4.58 0.07
C ARG A 241 -20.01 -4.26 0.14
N ARG A 242 -20.63 -4.38 1.31
CA ARG A 242 -22.05 -4.01 1.49
C ARG A 242 -22.27 -2.51 1.44
N GLY A 243 -21.40 -1.73 2.08
CA GLY A 243 -21.49 -0.27 2.15
C GLY A 243 -21.36 0.37 0.78
N SER A 244 -20.34 -0.01 0.01
CA SER A 244 -20.13 0.48 -1.36
C SER A 244 -21.30 0.12 -2.29
N ALA A 245 -21.84 -1.10 -2.20
CA ALA A 245 -23.00 -1.50 -2.97
C ALA A 245 -24.27 -0.72 -2.57
N ALA A 246 -24.52 -0.52 -1.28
CA ALA A 246 -25.64 0.27 -0.80
C ALA A 246 -25.51 1.74 -1.21
N TYR A 247 -24.29 2.29 -1.18
CA TYR A 247 -23.98 3.63 -1.62
C TYR A 247 -24.24 3.80 -3.12
N ALA A 248 -23.78 2.87 -3.96
CA ALA A 248 -24.09 2.87 -5.39
C ALA A 248 -25.60 2.76 -5.64
N ASN A 249 -26.29 1.87 -4.92
CA ASN A 249 -27.74 1.67 -5.05
C ASN A 249 -28.58 2.88 -4.61
N ALA A 250 -28.01 3.79 -3.80
CA ALA A 250 -28.67 5.03 -3.44
C ALA A 250 -28.70 6.05 -4.59
N SER A 251 -27.89 5.86 -5.64
CA SER A 251 -27.91 6.71 -6.82
C SER A 251 -29.08 6.35 -7.74
N PRO A 252 -29.98 7.30 -8.06
CA PRO A 252 -31.09 7.05 -8.98
C PRO A 252 -30.61 6.87 -10.43
N GLN A 253 -29.33 7.13 -10.72
CA GLN A 253 -28.75 7.06 -12.05
C GLN A 253 -28.09 5.70 -12.33
N LEU A 254 -28.06 4.79 -11.36
CA LEU A 254 -27.48 3.46 -11.53
C LEU A 254 -28.57 2.39 -11.56
N ALA A 255 -28.54 1.55 -12.58
CA ALA A 255 -29.35 0.34 -12.61
C ALA A 255 -28.74 -0.74 -11.69
N ILE A 256 -29.61 -1.50 -11.00
CA ILE A 256 -29.19 -2.64 -10.17
C ILE A 256 -28.36 -3.67 -10.94
N GLN A 257 -28.62 -3.80 -12.23
CA GLN A 257 -27.87 -4.65 -13.16
C GLN A 257 -26.39 -4.23 -13.21
N TRP A 258 -26.09 -2.94 -13.34
CA TRP A 258 -24.71 -2.44 -13.43
C TRP A 258 -23.94 -2.68 -12.13
N ILE A 259 -24.61 -2.46 -11.00
CA ILE A 259 -24.06 -2.74 -9.67
C ILE A 259 -23.77 -4.24 -9.51
N SER A 260 -24.68 -5.08 -9.98
CA SER A 260 -24.53 -6.55 -9.93
C SER A 260 -23.38 -7.04 -10.82
N THR A 261 -23.22 -6.46 -12.01
CA THR A 261 -22.09 -6.73 -12.91
C THR A 261 -20.76 -6.33 -12.26
N ARG A 262 -20.63 -5.11 -11.72
CA ARG A 262 -19.40 -4.68 -11.02
C ARG A 262 -19.08 -5.56 -9.81
N GLY A 263 -20.11 -6.04 -9.12
CA GLY A 263 -20.00 -6.93 -7.96
C GLY A 263 -19.67 -8.38 -8.29
N ALA A 264 -19.66 -8.76 -9.58
CA ALA A 264 -19.58 -10.13 -10.05
C ALA A 264 -20.65 -11.03 -9.37
N TRP A 265 -21.89 -10.56 -9.28
CA TRP A 265 -23.03 -11.28 -8.69
C TRP A 265 -23.92 -11.99 -9.71
N LEU A 266 -23.42 -12.24 -10.92
CA LEU A 266 -24.19 -12.84 -11.99
C LEU A 266 -24.53 -14.30 -11.64
N LEU A 267 -25.79 -14.69 -11.87
CA LEU A 267 -26.24 -16.08 -11.81
C LEU A 267 -25.83 -16.80 -13.10
N ASP A 268 -25.37 -18.05 -13.02
CA ASP A 268 -24.93 -18.84 -14.19
C ASP A 268 -25.95 -18.86 -15.35
N SER A 269 -27.25 -18.86 -15.03
CA SER A 269 -28.34 -18.83 -16.01
C SER A 269 -28.55 -17.46 -16.68
N LEU A 270 -28.05 -16.36 -16.10
CA LEU A 270 -28.15 -15.00 -16.61
C LEU A 270 -26.82 -14.46 -17.14
N THR A 271 -25.70 -15.15 -16.91
CA THR A 271 -24.35 -14.73 -17.32
C THR A 271 -24.27 -14.50 -18.83
N LYS A 272 -24.91 -15.34 -19.67
CA LYS A 272 -24.95 -15.09 -21.12
C LYS A 272 -25.74 -13.83 -21.50
N ALA A 273 -26.95 -13.66 -20.96
CA ALA A 273 -27.79 -12.51 -21.29
C ALA A 273 -27.17 -11.18 -20.82
N PHE A 274 -26.60 -11.16 -19.61
CA PHE A 274 -25.89 -9.98 -19.11
C PHE A 274 -24.53 -9.77 -19.76
N ALA A 275 -23.84 -10.82 -20.23
CA ALA A 275 -22.64 -10.64 -21.07
C ALA A 275 -22.98 -9.93 -22.38
N TYR A 276 -24.12 -10.22 -23.02
CA TYR A 276 -24.51 -9.56 -24.28
C TYR A 276 -25.12 -8.15 -24.08
N VAL A 277 -25.81 -7.90 -22.96
CA VAL A 277 -26.65 -6.69 -22.79
C VAL A 277 -26.25 -5.81 -21.59
N GLY A 278 -25.36 -6.28 -20.70
CA GLY A 278 -25.13 -5.68 -19.38
C GLY A 278 -23.69 -5.61 -18.87
N THR A 279 -22.71 -5.78 -19.76
CA THR A 279 -21.27 -5.76 -19.42
C THR A 279 -20.51 -4.77 -20.28
N THR A 280 -21.05 -3.57 -20.49
CA THR A 280 -20.30 -2.53 -21.20
C THR A 280 -19.36 -1.80 -20.25
N THR A 281 -18.19 -1.41 -20.75
CA THR A 281 -17.23 -0.56 -20.01
C THR A 281 -17.90 0.71 -19.47
N ARG A 282 -18.86 1.27 -20.20
CA ARG A 282 -19.61 2.47 -19.83
C ARG A 282 -20.42 2.31 -18.54
N GLU A 283 -21.02 1.13 -18.33
CA GLU A 283 -21.82 0.84 -17.14
C GLU A 283 -20.92 0.75 -15.91
N ASP A 284 -19.79 0.04 -16.02
CA ASP A 284 -18.78 -0.01 -14.96
C ASP A 284 -18.22 1.39 -14.64
N GLN A 285 -17.89 2.17 -15.66
CA GLN A 285 -17.45 3.57 -15.53
C GLN A 285 -18.48 4.42 -14.76
N SER A 286 -19.77 4.20 -15.01
CA SER A 286 -20.83 4.94 -14.32
C SER A 286 -20.88 4.60 -12.83
N VAL A 287 -20.76 3.31 -12.49
CA VAL A 287 -20.68 2.89 -11.09
C VAL A 287 -19.40 3.43 -10.42
N GLY A 288 -18.26 3.36 -11.11
CA GLY A 288 -16.98 3.87 -10.60
C GLY A 288 -17.01 5.36 -10.28
N LYS A 289 -17.66 6.17 -11.13
CA LYS A 289 -17.83 7.61 -10.88
C LYS A 289 -18.72 7.87 -9.65
N VAL A 290 -19.82 7.14 -9.49
CA VAL A 290 -20.65 7.28 -8.28
C VAL A 290 -19.83 6.92 -7.04
N LEU A 291 -19.07 5.82 -7.06
CA LEU A 291 -18.21 5.43 -5.92
C LEU A 291 -17.10 6.43 -5.60
N ALA A 292 -16.66 7.20 -6.58
CA ALA A 292 -15.72 8.32 -6.41
C ALA A 292 -16.40 9.63 -5.99
N GLY A 293 -17.73 9.65 -5.82
CA GLY A 293 -18.50 10.80 -5.33
C GLY A 293 -19.01 11.76 -6.42
N TYR A 294 -18.93 11.40 -7.70
CA TYR A 294 -19.52 12.21 -8.76
C TYR A 294 -21.05 12.08 -8.76
N ARG A 295 -21.74 13.23 -8.77
CA ARG A 295 -23.20 13.28 -8.76
C ARG A 295 -23.82 12.82 -10.07
N ASP A 296 -23.18 13.12 -11.19
CA ASP A 296 -23.63 12.73 -12.53
C ASP A 296 -22.57 11.81 -13.16
N PRO A 297 -22.79 10.47 -13.16
CA PRO A 297 -21.87 9.51 -13.76
C PRO A 297 -21.82 9.56 -15.29
N HIS A 298 -22.75 10.27 -15.95
CA HIS A 298 -22.77 10.37 -17.41
C HIS A 298 -21.85 11.47 -17.95
N LEU A 299 -21.44 12.42 -17.10
CA LEU A 299 -20.48 13.44 -17.48
C LEU A 299 -19.07 12.85 -17.65
N PRO A 300 -18.28 13.35 -18.61
CA PRO A 300 -16.87 13.00 -18.72
C PRO A 300 -16.12 13.36 -17.43
N CYS A 301 -15.25 12.46 -16.98
CA CYS A 301 -14.33 12.73 -15.89
C CYS A 301 -12.92 12.55 -16.45
N VAL A 302 -12.12 13.61 -16.41
CA VAL A 302 -10.71 13.53 -16.81
C VAL A 302 -9.88 13.22 -15.58
N THR A 303 -9.10 12.16 -15.65
CA THR A 303 -8.14 11.87 -14.57
C THR A 303 -6.99 12.84 -14.64
N PRO A 304 -6.59 13.41 -13.50
CA PRO A 304 -5.42 14.27 -13.47
C PRO A 304 -4.19 13.50 -13.88
N THR A 305 -3.32 14.13 -14.66
CA THR A 305 -2.01 13.61 -15.04
C THR A 305 -1.05 14.77 -15.13
N ILE A 306 0.22 14.56 -14.76
CA ILE A 306 1.24 15.58 -14.95
C ILE A 306 1.63 15.75 -16.42
N ALA A 307 1.24 14.84 -17.30
CA ALA A 307 1.58 14.91 -18.73
C ALA A 307 1.06 16.19 -19.39
N THR A 308 -0.11 16.69 -18.96
CA THR A 308 -0.69 17.94 -19.47
C THR A 308 0.10 19.18 -19.05
N LEU A 309 0.93 19.08 -18.01
CA LEU A 309 1.79 20.18 -17.57
C LEU A 309 2.97 20.42 -18.53
N SER A 310 3.27 19.48 -19.43
CA SER A 310 4.32 19.65 -20.44
C SER A 310 4.08 20.84 -21.38
N GLU A 311 2.81 21.17 -21.63
CA GLU A 311 2.41 22.31 -22.46
C GLU A 311 2.33 23.62 -21.66
N LEU A 312 2.22 23.53 -20.33
CA LEU A 312 2.01 24.68 -19.44
C LEU A 312 3.29 25.17 -18.76
N LEU A 313 4.25 24.27 -18.51
CA LEU A 313 5.49 24.56 -17.81
C LEU A 313 6.65 24.77 -18.80
N PRO A 314 7.64 25.61 -18.45
CA PRO A 314 8.91 25.63 -19.16
C PRO A 314 9.54 24.23 -19.22
N ALA A 315 10.17 23.89 -20.34
CA ALA A 315 10.73 22.54 -20.57
C ALA A 315 11.68 22.08 -19.45
N LEU A 316 12.45 23.00 -18.86
CA LEU A 316 13.34 22.70 -17.74
C LEU A 316 12.56 22.31 -16.46
N GLU A 317 11.51 23.04 -16.12
CA GLU A 317 10.68 22.76 -14.95
C GLU A 317 9.93 21.44 -15.10
N TYR A 318 9.40 21.16 -16.30
CA TYR A 318 8.77 19.88 -16.59
C TYR A 318 9.77 18.72 -16.46
N ALA A 319 11.01 18.88 -16.96
CA ALA A 319 12.07 17.89 -16.79
C ALA A 319 12.45 17.67 -15.31
N GLN A 320 12.46 18.73 -14.50
CA GLN A 320 12.66 18.63 -13.05
C GLN A 320 11.51 17.88 -12.36
N LEU A 321 10.27 18.13 -12.76
CA LEU A 321 9.10 17.40 -12.28
C LEU A 321 9.20 15.90 -12.60
N LEU A 322 9.60 15.53 -13.82
CA LEU A 322 9.82 14.13 -14.20
C LEU A 322 10.96 13.49 -13.41
N THR A 323 12.01 14.25 -13.11
CA THR A 323 13.12 13.79 -12.26
C THR A 323 12.63 13.52 -10.83
N LEU A 324 11.84 14.44 -10.27
CA LEU A 324 11.21 14.26 -8.96
C LEU A 324 10.30 13.04 -8.94
N ARG A 325 9.44 12.86 -9.95
CA ARG A 325 8.60 11.66 -10.11
C ARG A 325 9.45 10.38 -10.04
N GLY A 326 10.53 10.32 -10.80
CA GLY A 326 11.44 9.16 -10.82
C GLY A 326 12.07 8.89 -9.45
N GLN A 327 12.46 9.94 -8.71
CA GLN A 327 13.04 9.80 -7.37
C GLN A 327 12.02 9.33 -6.33
N LEU A 328 10.81 9.90 -6.36
CA LEU A 328 9.71 9.54 -5.46
C LEU A 328 9.25 8.10 -5.67
N PHE A 329 9.13 7.65 -6.92
CA PHE A 329 8.63 6.33 -7.29
C PHE A 329 9.74 5.32 -7.66
N LYS A 330 10.97 5.55 -7.19
CA LYS A 330 12.14 4.70 -7.52
C LYS A 330 11.99 3.22 -7.11
N ASN A 331 11.16 2.93 -6.12
CA ASN A 331 10.94 1.58 -5.62
C ASN A 331 9.79 0.85 -6.35
N VAL A 332 9.18 1.51 -7.34
CA VAL A 332 8.09 0.96 -8.15
C VAL A 332 8.28 1.23 -9.65
N SER A 333 9.46 1.67 -10.08
CA SER A 333 9.75 1.97 -11.48
C SER A 333 11.24 1.78 -11.81
N GLY A 334 11.55 1.55 -13.09
CA GLY A 334 12.93 1.44 -13.57
C GLY A 334 13.60 0.08 -13.36
N PHE A 335 12.87 -0.97 -12.97
CA PHE A 335 13.39 -2.33 -12.85
C PHE A 335 13.38 -3.06 -14.19
N THR A 336 14.36 -3.94 -14.42
CA THR A 336 14.38 -4.82 -15.60
C THR A 336 13.26 -5.86 -15.55
N ASP A 337 12.93 -6.34 -14.36
CA ASP A 337 11.74 -7.14 -14.11
C ASP A 337 10.51 -6.23 -14.16
N THR A 338 9.73 -6.35 -15.23
CA THR A 338 8.54 -5.53 -15.47
C THR A 338 7.44 -5.77 -14.44
N THR A 339 7.44 -6.90 -13.75
CA THR A 339 6.43 -7.21 -12.71
C THR A 339 6.57 -6.33 -11.47
N LEU A 340 7.75 -5.75 -11.24
CA LEU A 340 8.03 -4.83 -10.13
C LEU A 340 7.62 -3.38 -10.43
N ASN A 341 7.38 -3.07 -11.70
CA ASN A 341 7.09 -1.73 -12.18
C ASN A 341 5.59 -1.44 -12.20
N VAL A 342 5.25 -0.20 -11.86
CA VAL A 342 3.94 0.39 -12.14
C VAL A 342 4.01 1.10 -13.49
N ASP A 343 2.91 1.05 -14.25
CA ASP A 343 2.78 1.77 -15.51
C ASP A 343 3.06 3.28 -15.35
N ALA A 344 3.78 3.87 -16.31
CA ALA A 344 4.22 5.26 -16.21
C ALA A 344 3.05 6.26 -16.17
N LEU A 345 1.96 5.98 -16.89
CA LEU A 345 0.76 6.84 -16.88
C LEU A 345 0.04 6.77 -15.53
N VAL A 346 0.08 5.60 -14.87
CA VAL A 346 -0.45 5.45 -13.50
C VAL A 346 0.38 6.27 -12.52
N LEU A 347 1.71 6.30 -12.66
CA LEU A 347 2.59 7.13 -11.83
C LEU A 347 2.36 8.62 -12.07
N ASP A 348 2.12 9.03 -13.31
CA ASP A 348 1.78 10.41 -13.65
C ASP A 348 0.45 10.85 -13.04
N ALA A 349 -0.55 9.97 -13.07
CA ALA A 349 -1.85 10.22 -12.46
C ALA A 349 -1.78 10.23 -10.92
N ALA A 350 -1.01 9.32 -10.34
CA ALA A 350 -0.76 9.29 -8.90
C ALA A 350 -0.06 10.57 -8.43
N LEU A 351 0.99 11.03 -9.13
CA LEU A 351 1.67 12.27 -8.77
C LEU A 351 0.74 13.48 -8.89
N ALA A 352 -0.01 13.57 -9.99
CA ALA A 352 -0.98 14.66 -10.16
C ALA A 352 -2.04 14.66 -9.05
N SER A 353 -2.49 13.48 -8.63
CA SER A 353 -3.43 13.36 -7.51
C SER A 353 -2.80 13.72 -6.15
N LEU A 354 -1.51 13.47 -5.93
CA LEU A 354 -0.80 13.93 -4.74
C LEU A 354 -0.76 15.47 -4.70
N LEU A 355 -0.45 16.10 -5.83
CA LEU A 355 -0.38 17.56 -5.94
C LEU A 355 -1.75 18.21 -5.75
N ILE A 356 -2.81 17.67 -6.37
CA ILE A 356 -4.16 18.23 -6.27
C ILE A 356 -4.69 18.20 -4.83
N HIS A 357 -4.38 17.16 -4.07
CA HIS A 357 -4.86 16.99 -2.70
C HIS A 357 -3.91 17.55 -1.64
N LEU A 358 -2.80 18.18 -2.04
CA LEU A 358 -1.76 18.62 -1.11
C LEU A 358 -2.29 19.61 -0.07
N ASP A 359 -3.10 20.59 -0.48
CA ASP A 359 -3.63 21.61 0.42
C ASP A 359 -4.66 21.05 1.40
N ASP A 360 -5.54 20.14 0.94
CA ASP A 360 -6.54 19.47 1.78
C ASP A 360 -5.84 18.62 2.85
N VAL A 361 -4.82 17.88 2.44
CA VAL A 361 -3.98 17.05 3.31
C VAL A 361 -3.23 17.90 4.32
N ALA A 362 -2.56 18.97 3.88
CA ALA A 362 -1.83 19.87 4.76
C ALA A 362 -2.75 20.51 5.81
N THR A 363 -3.97 20.87 5.43
CA THR A 363 -4.98 21.39 6.34
C THR A 363 -5.39 20.35 7.38
N ALA A 364 -5.63 19.10 6.96
CA ALA A 364 -5.97 18.01 7.87
C ALA A 364 -4.83 17.71 8.88
N VAL A 365 -3.58 17.68 8.40
CA VAL A 365 -2.39 17.51 9.26
C VAL A 365 -2.30 18.61 10.31
N GLN A 366 -2.51 19.87 9.93
CA GLN A 366 -2.46 21.00 10.86
C GLN A 366 -3.56 20.92 11.93
N GLN A 367 -4.78 20.52 11.54
CA GLN A 367 -5.89 20.33 12.47
C GLN A 367 -5.60 19.20 13.46
N GLU A 368 -5.10 18.07 12.99
CA GLU A 368 -4.74 16.93 13.84
C GLU A 368 -3.60 17.30 14.81
N GLN A 369 -2.60 18.05 14.32
CA GLN A 369 -1.52 18.55 15.16
C GLN A 369 -2.02 19.51 16.23
N ALA A 370 -2.97 20.39 15.91
CA ALA A 370 -3.58 21.28 16.90
C ALA A 370 -4.41 20.53 17.94
N ALA A 371 -5.10 19.45 17.53
CA ALA A 371 -5.95 18.66 18.41
C ALA A 371 -5.16 17.73 19.34
N THR A 372 -4.09 17.10 18.84
CA THR A 372 -3.38 16.03 19.55
C THR A 372 -2.00 16.44 20.05
N GLY A 373 -1.44 17.55 19.54
CA GLY A 373 -0.06 17.96 19.79
C GLY A 373 0.98 17.13 19.02
N PHE A 374 0.56 16.15 18.21
CA PHE A 374 1.45 15.31 17.40
C PHE A 374 1.51 15.80 15.96
N THR A 375 2.71 15.99 15.43
CA THR A 375 2.90 16.27 14.00
C THR A 375 2.79 14.96 13.23
N SER A 376 1.68 14.76 12.51
CA SER A 376 1.60 13.66 11.54
C SER A 376 2.51 13.98 10.36
N HIS A 377 3.52 13.15 10.11
CA HIS A 377 4.47 13.38 9.02
C HIS A 377 3.97 12.85 7.65
N TYR A 378 2.84 12.13 7.62
CA TYR A 378 2.29 11.50 6.41
C TYR A 378 0.76 11.28 6.47
N LEU A 379 0.01 12.17 7.13
CA LEU A 379 -1.38 12.37 6.71
C LEU A 379 -1.35 13.18 5.42
#